data_AF-A0A8X6GGL5-F1
#
_entry.id   AF-A0A8X6GGL5-F1
#
_cell.length_a   1.000
_cell.length_b   1.000
_cell.length_c   1.000
_cell.angle_alpha   90.00
_cell.angle_beta   90.00
_cell.angle_gamma   90.00
#
_symmetry.space_group_name_H-M   'P 1'
#
loop_
_entity.id
_entity.type
_entity.pdbx_description
1 polymer ?
#
loop_
_entity_poly.entity_id
_entity_poly.type
_entity_poly.pdbx_seq_one_letter_code
_entity_poly.pdbx_strand_id
1 'polypeptide(L)'
;MDYFQLDLVHFYTTPSLTWSAGIKTTNVTLELLTDIDIYLMLEAGIRGGMCQVSKRYSKANNKYLDNFDELLESKFILSLDVNNLYGTAMAFYKLPESEFRFLNKKEMDTFSLMSVTSDSNVGYILEVDIFYPPELHSKHNSFPMAPQHETINYDMLSPYQKNLFVEVKCFDVILDGTVDSGALISVVHADLVKDIESTGEGRFKLMSALGDSEVAPP
;
A
#
# COMPACT_ATOMS: atom_id res chain seq x y z
N MET A 1 27.40 -4.44 20.20
CA MET A 1 28.11 -4.57 18.90
C MET A 1 28.50 -6.01 18.59
N ASP A 2 28.53 -6.92 19.58
CA ASP A 2 29.13 -8.25 19.42
C ASP A 2 28.37 -9.22 18.50
N TYR A 3 27.05 -9.06 18.37
CA TYR A 3 26.21 -10.01 17.62
C TYR A 3 26.40 -9.93 16.10
N PHE A 4 26.34 -8.72 15.53
CA PHE A 4 26.54 -8.49 14.08
C PHE A 4 27.96 -8.02 13.75
N GLN A 5 28.77 -7.68 14.77
CA GLN A 5 30.10 -7.07 14.61
C GLN A 5 30.05 -5.84 13.66
N LEU A 6 29.00 -5.02 13.82
CA LEU A 6 28.81 -3.76 13.13
C LEU A 6 28.79 -2.65 14.19
N ASP A 7 29.49 -1.56 13.90
CA ASP A 7 29.48 -0.37 14.74
C ASP A 7 28.36 0.57 14.28
N LEU A 8 27.45 0.90 15.20
CA LEU A 8 26.30 1.77 14.96
C LEU A 8 26.71 3.15 14.46
N VAL A 9 27.86 3.68 14.87
CA VAL A 9 28.30 5.04 14.51
C VAL A 9 28.68 5.18 13.03
N HIS A 10 28.77 4.07 12.29
CA HIS A 10 29.02 4.07 10.85
C HIS A 10 27.74 4.14 10.00
N PHE A 11 26.55 4.16 10.61
CA PHE A 11 25.28 4.16 9.90
C PHE A 11 24.46 5.42 10.21
N TYR A 12 24.02 6.11 9.16
CA TYR A 12 23.18 7.30 9.30
C TYR A 12 21.74 6.97 9.72
N THR A 13 21.24 5.78 9.41
CA THR A 13 19.86 5.37 9.66
C THR A 13 19.76 3.90 10.09
N THR A 14 18.73 3.57 10.87
CA THR A 14 18.44 2.20 11.30
C THR A 14 18.23 1.24 10.11
N PRO A 15 17.51 1.60 9.02
CA PRO A 15 17.38 0.74 7.85
C PRO A 15 18.72 0.36 7.21
N SER A 16 19.65 1.32 7.12
CA SER A 16 20.98 1.07 6.56
C SER A 16 21.77 0.07 7.40
N LEU A 17 21.74 0.21 8.73
CA LEU A 17 22.30 -0.77 9.65
C LEU A 17 21.66 -2.15 9.48
N THR A 18 20.31 -2.23 9.46
CA THR A 18 19.60 -3.51 9.37
C THR A 18 19.87 -4.21 8.04
N TRP A 19 20.00 -3.45 6.96
CA TRP A 19 20.38 -3.97 5.63
C TRP A 19 21.78 -4.58 5.65
N SER A 20 22.77 -3.84 6.16
CA SER A 20 24.15 -4.33 6.27
C SER A 20 24.27 -5.53 7.22
N ALA A 21 23.52 -5.54 8.32
CA ALA A 21 23.44 -6.69 9.22
C ALA A 21 22.85 -7.91 8.50
N GLY A 22 21.75 -7.73 7.76
CA GLY A 22 21.09 -8.78 6.99
C GLY A 22 22.03 -9.45 5.98
N ILE A 23 22.65 -8.67 5.09
CA ILE A 23 23.59 -9.18 4.08
C ILE A 23 24.79 -9.88 4.73
N LYS A 24 25.34 -9.29 5.80
CA LYS A 24 26.49 -9.87 6.51
C LYS A 24 26.14 -11.21 7.18
N THR A 25 24.92 -11.34 7.72
CA THR A 25 24.47 -12.57 8.37
C THR A 25 24.16 -13.67 7.35
N THR A 26 23.54 -13.33 6.22
CA THR A 26 23.15 -14.32 5.20
C THR A 26 24.28 -14.64 4.22
N ASN A 27 25.27 -13.76 4.06
CA ASN A 27 26.28 -13.79 3.01
C ASN A 27 25.70 -13.84 1.59
N VAL A 28 24.47 -13.36 1.43
CA VAL A 28 23.77 -13.27 0.14
C VAL A 28 24.46 -12.25 -0.76
N THR A 29 24.53 -12.51 -2.08
CA THR A 29 25.05 -11.54 -3.05
C THR A 29 23.94 -11.16 -4.01
N LEU A 30 23.30 -10.02 -3.74
CA LEU A 30 22.23 -9.51 -4.58
C LEU A 30 22.81 -8.93 -5.88
N GLU A 31 22.24 -9.35 -7.01
CA GLU A 31 22.58 -8.78 -8.30
C GLU A 31 22.09 -7.33 -8.40
N LEU A 32 22.94 -6.45 -8.93
CA LEU A 32 22.53 -5.09 -9.28
C LEU A 32 21.78 -5.13 -10.62
N LEU A 33 20.56 -4.62 -10.63
CA LEU A 33 19.81 -4.41 -11.87
C LEU A 33 20.52 -3.35 -12.73
N THR A 34 20.97 -3.77 -13.91
CA THR A 34 21.68 -2.91 -14.87
C THR A 34 20.84 -2.57 -16.10
N ASP A 35 19.82 -3.38 -16.39
CA ASP A 35 18.86 -3.15 -17.46
C ASP A 35 17.73 -2.25 -16.95
N ILE A 36 17.52 -1.12 -17.63
CA ILE A 36 16.50 -0.13 -17.25
C ILE A 36 15.08 -0.65 -17.48
N ASP A 37 14.86 -1.50 -18.49
CA ASP A 37 13.53 -2.01 -18.80
C ASP A 37 13.10 -3.03 -17.74
N ILE A 38 14.04 -3.86 -17.27
CA ILE A 38 13.79 -4.76 -16.12
C ILE A 38 13.50 -3.94 -14.85
N TYR A 39 14.28 -2.88 -14.60
CA TYR A 39 14.07 -2.02 -13.44
C TYR A 39 12.67 -1.39 -13.44
N LEU A 40 12.25 -0.81 -14.58
CA LEU A 40 10.95 -0.16 -14.72
C LEU A 40 9.79 -1.16 -14.58
N MET A 41 9.93 -2.37 -15.13
CA MET A 41 8.94 -3.43 -14.97
C MET A 41 8.78 -3.83 -13.49
N LEU A 42 9.88 -3.96 -12.76
CA LEU A 42 9.86 -4.27 -11.33
C LEU A 42 9.25 -3.14 -10.52
N GLU A 43 9.65 -1.90 -10.77
CA GLU A 43 9.11 -0.71 -10.11
C GLU A 43 7.59 -0.60 -10.30
N ALA A 44 7.13 -0.77 -11.54
CA ALA A 44 5.71 -0.78 -11.89
C ALA A 44 4.93 -1.93 -11.23
N GLY A 45 5.62 -3.01 -10.83
CA GLY A 45 5.06 -4.16 -10.11
C GLY A 45 5.05 -4.02 -8.58
N ILE A 46 5.80 -3.08 -7.99
CA ILE A 46 5.86 -2.91 -6.53
C ILE A 46 4.49 -2.43 -6.01
N ARG A 47 3.99 -3.09 -4.97
CA ARG A 47 2.76 -2.73 -4.25
C ARG A 47 3.05 -2.65 -2.75
N GLY A 48 2.34 -1.76 -2.07
CA GLY A 48 2.37 -1.65 -0.61
C GLY A 48 1.55 -2.74 0.08
N GLY A 49 1.32 -2.56 1.38
CA GLY A 49 0.42 -3.43 2.13
C GLY A 49 -1.02 -3.37 1.60
N MET A 50 -1.69 -4.51 1.57
CA MET A 50 -3.10 -4.57 1.19
C MET A 50 -3.97 -3.98 2.31
N CYS A 51 -4.68 -2.89 2.01
CA CYS A 51 -5.71 -2.33 2.87
C CYS A 51 -7.05 -2.39 2.15
N GLN A 52 -8.03 -3.09 2.72
CA GLN A 52 -9.32 -3.28 2.08
C GLN A 52 -10.43 -3.42 3.13
N VAL A 53 -11.57 -2.78 2.88
CA VAL A 53 -12.74 -2.80 3.75
C VAL A 53 -13.92 -3.40 2.98
N SER A 54 -14.05 -4.72 3.05
CA SER A 54 -15.16 -5.46 2.42
C SER A 54 -16.53 -5.15 3.04
N LYS A 55 -16.54 -4.88 4.36
CA LYS A 55 -17.76 -4.61 5.13
C LYS A 55 -17.56 -3.36 5.97
N ARG A 56 -18.28 -2.29 5.62
CA ARG A 56 -18.13 -0.96 6.23
C ARG A 56 -18.50 -0.90 7.72
N TYR A 57 -19.46 -1.73 8.14
CA TYR A 57 -19.92 -1.74 9.52
C TYR A 57 -20.27 -3.14 9.99
N SER A 58 -19.80 -3.49 11.19
CA SER A 58 -20.18 -4.71 11.88
C SER A 58 -20.18 -4.43 13.37
N LYS A 59 -21.32 -4.66 14.03
CA LYS A 59 -21.43 -4.65 15.49
C LYS A 59 -21.42 -6.08 16.02
N ALA A 60 -20.69 -6.34 17.09
CA ALA A 60 -20.76 -7.61 17.82
C ALA A 60 -22.04 -7.63 18.67
N ASN A 61 -22.66 -8.81 18.81
CA ASN A 61 -23.68 -9.10 19.81
C ASN A 61 -23.13 -10.23 20.69
N ASN A 62 -22.18 -9.90 21.54
CA ASN A 62 -21.40 -10.88 22.27
C ASN A 62 -22.03 -11.12 23.64
N LYS A 63 -22.40 -12.37 23.94
CA LYS A 63 -23.00 -12.80 25.21
C LYS A 63 -22.18 -12.51 26.48
N TYR A 64 -20.91 -12.15 26.33
CA TYR A 64 -20.03 -11.77 27.43
C TYR A 64 -19.92 -10.26 27.63
N LEU A 65 -20.68 -9.45 26.90
CA LEU A 65 -20.71 -7.99 27.05
C LEU A 65 -22.04 -7.53 27.68
N ASP A 66 -21.99 -6.44 28.44
CA ASP A 66 -23.14 -5.91 29.20
C ASP A 66 -24.31 -5.46 28.31
N ASN A 67 -24.06 -5.19 27.03
CA ASN A 67 -25.06 -4.75 26.05
C ASN A 67 -25.57 -5.89 25.15
N PHE A 68 -25.44 -7.14 25.60
CA PHE A 68 -25.96 -8.30 24.89
C PHE A 68 -27.49 -8.25 24.79
N ASP A 69 -27.99 -8.50 23.58
CA ASP A 69 -29.42 -8.64 23.33
C ASP A 69 -29.75 -10.13 23.10
N GLU A 70 -30.49 -10.73 24.03
CA GLU A 70 -30.93 -12.14 23.97
C GLU A 70 -31.85 -12.44 22.79
N LEU A 71 -32.51 -11.41 22.22
CA LEU A 71 -33.38 -11.56 21.06
C LEU A 71 -32.60 -11.69 19.74
N LEU A 72 -31.31 -11.34 19.75
CA LEU A 72 -30.43 -11.38 18.59
C LEU A 72 -29.44 -12.55 18.67
N GLU A 73 -29.01 -13.04 17.52
CA GLU A 73 -27.98 -14.09 17.46
C GLU A 73 -26.65 -13.61 18.05
N SER A 74 -25.95 -14.50 18.76
CA SER A 74 -24.63 -14.21 19.31
C SER A 74 -23.60 -14.04 18.19
N LYS A 75 -22.91 -12.90 18.19
CA LYS A 75 -21.99 -12.49 17.12
C LYS A 75 -20.71 -11.89 17.69
N PHE A 76 -19.57 -12.42 17.25
CA PHE A 76 -18.24 -12.01 17.68
C PHE A 76 -17.49 -11.32 16.53
N ILE A 77 -16.54 -10.45 16.88
CA ILE A 77 -15.58 -9.88 15.93
C ILE A 77 -14.19 -10.35 16.38
N LEU A 78 -13.46 -10.96 15.45
CA LEU A 78 -12.11 -11.45 15.68
C LEU A 78 -11.12 -10.50 14.99
N SER A 79 -10.13 -10.03 15.75
CA SER A 79 -8.99 -9.30 15.21
C SER A 79 -7.79 -10.23 15.17
N LEU A 80 -7.19 -10.38 13.99
CA LEU A 80 -5.99 -11.18 13.77
C LEU A 80 -4.89 -10.25 13.27
N ASP A 81 -3.70 -10.38 13.87
CA ASP A 81 -2.50 -9.66 13.46
C ASP A 81 -1.36 -10.67 13.34
N VAL A 82 -0.62 -10.61 12.24
CA VAL A 82 0.51 -11.50 11.98
C VAL A 82 1.77 -10.84 12.51
N ASN A 83 2.32 -11.42 13.58
CA ASN A 83 3.59 -10.99 14.15
C ASN A 83 4.70 -11.04 13.08
N ASN A 84 5.28 -9.88 12.77
CA ASN A 84 6.38 -9.75 11.81
C ASN A 84 6.05 -10.37 10.42
N LEU A 85 4.97 -9.92 9.78
CA LEU A 85 4.52 -10.43 8.48
C LEU A 85 5.64 -10.43 7.43
N TYR A 86 6.33 -9.30 7.22
CA TYR A 86 7.40 -9.21 6.21
C TYR A 86 8.60 -10.09 6.57
N GLY A 87 9.03 -10.13 7.83
CA GLY A 87 10.13 -11.00 8.24
C GLY A 87 9.78 -12.49 8.10
N THR A 88 8.54 -12.87 8.39
CA THR A 88 8.03 -14.22 8.11
C THR A 88 8.12 -14.52 6.62
N ALA A 89 7.68 -13.60 5.76
CA ALA A 89 7.73 -13.81 4.32
C ALA A 89 9.17 -13.96 3.80
N MET A 90 10.10 -13.12 4.29
CA MET A 90 11.51 -13.18 3.94
C MET A 90 12.22 -14.44 4.45
N ALA A 91 11.75 -15.04 5.55
CA ALA A 91 12.37 -16.23 6.14
C ALA A 91 11.89 -17.55 5.50
N PHE A 92 10.64 -17.62 5.04
CA PHE A 92 10.03 -18.87 4.61
C PHE A 92 9.78 -18.98 3.10
N TYR A 93 9.72 -17.87 2.36
CA TYR A 93 9.51 -17.90 0.91
C TYR A 93 10.80 -17.63 0.14
N LYS A 94 10.88 -18.18 -1.07
CA LYS A 94 11.97 -17.90 -2.01
C LYS A 94 11.80 -16.50 -2.57
N LEU A 95 12.86 -15.71 -2.49
CA LEU A 95 12.94 -14.36 -3.04
C LEU A 95 13.97 -14.32 -4.17
N PRO A 96 13.77 -13.48 -5.20
CA PRO A 96 14.73 -13.33 -6.27
C PRO A 96 16.03 -12.69 -5.78
N GLU A 97 17.16 -13.29 -6.14
CA GLU A 97 18.51 -12.84 -5.74
C GLU A 97 19.33 -12.34 -6.94
N SER A 98 19.25 -13.06 -8.07
CA SER A 98 20.08 -12.81 -9.26
C SER A 98 19.52 -13.49 -10.52
N GLU A 99 20.27 -13.39 -11.61
CA GLU A 99 20.01 -13.86 -12.98
C GLU A 99 18.79 -13.19 -13.62
N PHE A 100 18.61 -11.89 -13.36
CA PHE A 100 17.53 -11.12 -13.94
C PHE A 100 17.69 -10.95 -15.45
N ARG A 101 16.76 -11.52 -16.23
CA ARG A 101 16.71 -11.35 -17.67
C ARG A 101 15.30 -11.57 -18.20
N PHE A 102 15.04 -11.00 -19.37
CA PHE A 102 13.88 -11.38 -20.15
C PHE A 102 14.03 -12.80 -20.74
N LEU A 103 12.91 -13.48 -20.89
CA LEU A 103 12.83 -14.70 -21.66
C LEU A 103 13.01 -14.38 -23.14
N ASN A 104 13.76 -15.21 -23.86
CA ASN A 104 13.81 -15.09 -25.31
C ASN A 104 12.52 -15.63 -25.94
N LYS A 105 12.31 -15.32 -27.22
CA LYS A 105 11.09 -15.72 -27.94
C LYS A 105 10.78 -17.22 -27.85
N LYS A 106 11.80 -18.08 -27.97
CA LYS A 106 11.61 -19.53 -27.90
C LYS A 106 11.18 -19.98 -26.50
N GLU A 107 11.79 -19.41 -25.46
CA GLU A 107 11.41 -19.68 -24.08
C GLU A 107 9.97 -19.25 -23.81
N MET A 108 9.59 -18.04 -24.24
CA MET A 108 8.22 -17.53 -24.15
C MET A 108 7.21 -18.43 -24.86
N ASP A 109 7.49 -18.86 -26.09
CA ASP A 109 6.60 -19.71 -26.88
C ASP A 109 6.36 -21.08 -26.23
N THR A 110 7.32 -21.56 -25.42
CA THR A 110 7.22 -22.84 -24.69
C THR A 110 6.81 -22.69 -23.23
N PHE A 111 6.67 -21.47 -22.74
CA PHE A 111 6.37 -21.21 -21.34
C PHE A 111 4.96 -21.69 -20.99
N SER A 112 4.85 -22.41 -19.87
CA SER A 112 3.57 -22.87 -19.34
C SER A 112 3.49 -22.54 -17.86
N LEU A 113 2.59 -21.62 -17.51
CA LEU A 113 2.38 -21.19 -16.13
C LEU A 113 2.05 -22.36 -15.20
N MET A 114 1.26 -23.33 -15.69
CA MET A 114 0.84 -24.51 -14.91
C MET A 114 1.99 -25.47 -14.58
N SER A 115 3.15 -25.30 -15.23
CA SER A 115 4.34 -26.12 -14.98
C SER A 115 5.27 -25.53 -13.92
N VAL A 116 5.06 -24.27 -13.52
CA VAL A 116 5.88 -23.58 -12.53
C VAL A 116 5.46 -24.00 -11.13
N THR A 117 6.41 -24.50 -10.33
CA THR A 117 6.17 -24.87 -8.93
C THR A 117 6.59 -23.73 -7.98
N SER A 118 5.92 -23.63 -6.82
CA SER A 118 6.25 -22.62 -5.80
C SER A 118 7.68 -22.76 -5.25
N ASP A 119 8.22 -23.98 -5.29
CA ASP A 119 9.54 -24.29 -4.74
C ASP A 119 10.63 -24.31 -5.82
N SER A 120 10.33 -23.80 -7.02
CA SER A 120 11.31 -23.62 -8.09
C SER A 120 12.47 -22.71 -7.63
N ASN A 121 13.68 -22.95 -8.14
CA ASN A 121 14.79 -22.03 -7.97
C ASN A 121 14.74 -20.86 -8.96
N VAL A 122 13.88 -20.94 -9.97
CA VAL A 122 13.64 -19.89 -10.96
C VAL A 122 12.26 -19.30 -10.71
N GLY A 123 12.21 -18.01 -10.40
CA GLY A 123 10.99 -17.23 -10.32
C GLY A 123 10.65 -16.59 -11.67
N TYR A 124 9.36 -16.29 -11.88
CA TYR A 124 8.88 -15.60 -13.08
C TYR A 124 8.04 -14.40 -12.66
N ILE A 125 8.25 -13.27 -13.31
CA ILE A 125 7.39 -12.09 -13.22
C ILE A 125 6.78 -11.92 -14.60
N LEU A 126 5.45 -11.88 -14.64
CA LEU A 126 4.69 -11.95 -15.87
C LEU A 126 3.85 -10.68 -16.04
N GLU A 127 4.01 -10.04 -17.19
CA GLU A 127 3.10 -9.02 -17.68
C GLU A 127 2.13 -9.70 -18.66
N VAL A 128 0.84 -9.71 -18.33
CA VAL A 128 -0.18 -10.48 -19.04
C VAL A 128 -1.49 -9.72 -19.15
N ASP A 129 -2.21 -9.96 -20.24
CA ASP A 129 -3.61 -9.62 -20.36
C ASP A 129 -4.48 -10.68 -19.67
N ILE A 130 -5.32 -10.25 -18.73
CA ILE A 130 -6.20 -11.15 -17.98
C ILE A 130 -7.65 -10.90 -18.39
N PHE A 131 -8.32 -11.96 -18.83
CA PHE A 131 -9.78 -11.96 -18.90
C PHE A 131 -10.35 -12.37 -17.54
N TYR A 132 -11.19 -11.53 -16.95
CA TYR A 132 -11.79 -11.77 -15.63
C TYR A 132 -13.31 -12.04 -15.73
N PRO A 133 -13.74 -13.32 -15.66
CA PRO A 133 -15.13 -13.71 -15.94
C PRO A 133 -16.15 -13.04 -15.01
N PRO A 134 -17.26 -12.48 -15.54
CA PRO A 134 -18.28 -11.78 -14.75
C PRO A 134 -18.85 -12.57 -13.57
N GLU A 135 -18.97 -13.89 -13.71
CA GLU A 135 -19.48 -14.79 -12.68
C GLU A 135 -18.61 -14.82 -11.40
N LEU A 136 -17.34 -14.44 -11.49
CA LEU A 136 -16.42 -14.41 -10.35
C LEU A 136 -16.47 -13.08 -9.57
N HIS A 137 -17.02 -12.01 -10.17
CA HIS A 137 -16.96 -10.66 -9.60
C HIS A 137 -17.62 -10.59 -8.22
N SER A 138 -18.80 -11.19 -8.08
CA SER A 138 -19.52 -11.22 -6.79
C SER A 138 -18.80 -12.08 -5.74
N LYS A 139 -18.18 -13.19 -6.16
CA LYS A 139 -17.50 -14.12 -5.26
C LYS A 139 -16.20 -13.53 -4.71
N HIS A 140 -15.48 -12.76 -5.52
CA HIS A 140 -14.20 -12.17 -5.15
C HIS A 140 -14.32 -10.70 -4.73
N ASN A 141 -15.54 -10.20 -4.49
CA ASN A 141 -15.77 -8.82 -4.06
C ASN A 141 -15.01 -8.46 -2.77
N SER A 142 -14.81 -9.45 -1.90
CA SER A 142 -14.06 -9.27 -0.65
C SER A 142 -12.54 -9.29 -0.82
N PHE A 143 -12.03 -9.71 -1.98
CA PHE A 143 -10.60 -9.82 -2.23
C PHE A 143 -10.33 -9.64 -3.73
N PRO A 144 -10.33 -8.38 -4.22
CA PRO A 144 -10.07 -8.11 -5.62
C PRO A 144 -8.64 -8.55 -5.98
N MET A 145 -8.53 -9.38 -7.00
CA MET A 145 -7.26 -9.91 -7.51
C MET A 145 -6.63 -8.90 -8.47
N ALA A 146 -5.30 -8.94 -8.59
CA ALA A 146 -4.51 -8.11 -9.52
C ALA A 146 -4.75 -6.59 -9.39
N PRO A 147 -4.51 -5.98 -8.20
CA PRO A 147 -4.68 -4.55 -8.02
C PRO A 147 -3.70 -3.75 -8.90
N GLN A 148 -4.25 -2.85 -9.71
CA GLN A 148 -3.49 -1.91 -10.52
C GLN A 148 -3.38 -0.55 -9.82
N HIS A 149 -2.26 0.14 -10.03
CA HIS A 149 -2.13 1.53 -9.65
C HIS A 149 -2.84 2.39 -10.68
N GLU A 150 -3.90 3.08 -10.29
CA GLU A 150 -4.68 3.96 -11.16
C GLU A 150 -4.86 5.33 -10.51
N THR A 151 -4.81 6.37 -11.33
CA THR A 151 -5.22 7.72 -10.91
C THR A 151 -6.74 7.81 -11.03
N ILE A 152 -7.41 8.06 -9.91
CA ILE A 152 -8.87 8.18 -9.86
C ILE A 152 -9.28 9.54 -10.42
N ASN A 153 -10.09 9.52 -11.48
CA ASN A 153 -10.68 10.73 -12.05
C ASN A 153 -11.93 11.15 -11.30
N TYR A 154 -12.27 12.45 -11.33
CA TYR A 154 -13.46 12.99 -10.67
C TYR A 154 -14.75 12.24 -11.04
N ASP A 155 -14.88 11.84 -12.31
CA ASP A 155 -16.07 11.14 -12.80
C ASP A 155 -16.28 9.76 -12.15
N MET A 156 -15.19 9.11 -11.72
CA MET A 156 -15.20 7.80 -11.06
C MET A 156 -15.66 7.88 -9.60
N LEU A 157 -15.75 9.09 -9.03
CA LEU A 157 -16.16 9.28 -7.65
C LEU A 157 -17.67 9.08 -7.49
N SER A 158 -18.07 8.46 -6.38
CA SER A 158 -19.48 8.35 -6.01
C SER A 158 -20.08 9.74 -5.74
N PRO A 159 -21.41 9.92 -5.88
CA PRO A 159 -22.07 11.19 -5.57
C PRO A 159 -21.76 11.72 -4.16
N TYR A 160 -21.62 10.82 -3.18
CA TYR A 160 -21.22 11.18 -1.82
C TYR A 160 -19.80 11.76 -1.78
N GLN A 161 -18.83 11.11 -2.42
CA GLN A 161 -17.45 11.63 -2.50
C GLN A 161 -17.39 12.97 -3.23
N LYS A 162 -18.19 13.15 -4.29
CA LYS A 162 -18.31 14.43 -5.00
C LYS A 162 -18.85 15.55 -4.12
N ASN A 163 -19.71 15.24 -3.14
CA ASN A 163 -20.22 16.20 -2.17
C ASN A 163 -19.26 16.50 -1.01
N LEU A 164 -18.18 15.71 -0.84
CA LEU A 164 -17.14 15.95 0.16
C LEU A 164 -16.05 16.91 -0.33
N PHE A 165 -16.12 17.35 -1.58
CA PHE A 165 -15.21 18.39 -2.06
C PHE A 165 -15.52 19.70 -1.34
N VAL A 166 -14.46 20.33 -0.86
CA VAL A 166 -14.49 21.62 -0.21
C VAL A 166 -13.53 22.54 -0.93
N GLU A 167 -13.89 23.81 -1.00
CA GLU A 167 -12.98 24.84 -1.47
C GLU A 167 -11.97 25.15 -0.35
N VAL A 168 -10.70 24.88 -0.60
CA VAL A 168 -9.59 25.13 0.31
C VAL A 168 -8.81 26.33 -0.20
N LYS A 169 -8.81 27.42 0.59
CA LYS A 169 -7.97 28.57 0.31
C LYS A 169 -6.63 28.45 1.04
N CYS A 170 -5.55 28.32 0.29
CA CYS A 170 -4.18 28.35 0.77
C CYS A 170 -3.51 29.65 0.31
N PHE A 171 -3.33 30.60 1.23
CA PHE A 171 -2.90 31.98 0.91
C PHE A 171 -3.81 32.64 -0.14
N ASP A 172 -3.27 33.03 -1.29
CA ASP A 172 -4.00 33.63 -2.42
C ASP A 172 -4.46 32.59 -3.46
N VAL A 173 -4.22 31.30 -3.20
CA VAL A 173 -4.60 30.20 -4.09
C VAL A 173 -5.86 29.52 -3.56
N ILE A 174 -6.84 29.34 -4.43
CA ILE A 174 -8.06 28.57 -4.15
C ILE A 174 -7.92 27.22 -4.84
N LEU A 175 -8.11 26.14 -4.08
CA LEU A 175 -7.96 24.76 -4.51
C LEU A 175 -9.20 23.96 -4.15
N ASP A 176 -9.57 22.98 -4.96
CA ASP A 176 -10.54 21.96 -4.56
C ASP A 176 -9.82 20.89 -3.73
N GLY A 177 -10.28 20.69 -2.50
CA GLY A 177 -9.77 19.67 -1.59
C GLY A 177 -10.88 18.75 -1.09
N THR A 178 -10.51 17.73 -0.33
CA THR A 178 -11.46 16.84 0.34
C THR A 178 -11.22 16.86 1.84
N VAL A 179 -12.29 16.77 2.62
CA VAL A 179 -12.18 16.59 4.08
C VAL A 179 -12.15 15.11 4.40
N ASP A 180 -11.03 14.64 4.92
CA ASP A 180 -10.88 13.29 5.46
C ASP A 180 -10.70 13.35 6.98
N SER A 181 -11.72 12.92 7.72
CA SER A 181 -11.68 12.88 9.19
C SER A 181 -10.66 11.87 9.74
N GLY A 182 -10.16 10.95 8.92
CA GLY A 182 -9.12 10.00 9.28
C GLY A 182 -7.70 10.52 9.03
N ALA A 183 -7.54 11.60 8.28
CA ALA A 183 -6.24 12.18 8.00
C ALA A 183 -5.74 13.00 9.19
N LEU A 184 -4.56 12.66 9.71
CA LEU A 184 -3.90 13.40 10.80
C LEU A 184 -3.15 14.64 10.30
N ILE A 185 -2.84 14.68 9.00
CA ILE A 185 -2.12 15.78 8.34
C ILE A 185 -2.84 16.16 7.05
N SER A 186 -2.84 17.45 6.74
CA SER A 186 -3.29 17.93 5.44
C SER A 186 -2.24 17.61 4.37
N VAL A 187 -2.67 17.08 3.24
CA VAL A 187 -1.79 16.70 2.13
C VAL A 187 -2.18 17.52 0.90
N VAL A 188 -1.19 18.16 0.28
CA VAL A 188 -1.35 18.89 -0.98
C VAL A 188 -0.34 18.33 -1.98
N HIS A 189 -0.75 18.14 -3.23
CA HIS A 189 0.16 17.65 -4.26
C HIS A 189 1.28 18.66 -4.49
N ALA A 190 2.53 18.20 -4.60
CA ALA A 190 3.70 19.07 -4.75
C ALA A 190 3.58 19.99 -5.98
N ASP A 191 2.89 19.55 -7.03
CA ASP A 191 2.68 20.37 -8.22
C ASP A 191 1.85 21.63 -7.99
N LEU A 192 1.00 21.65 -6.95
CA LEU A 192 0.15 22.80 -6.60
C LEU A 192 0.88 23.84 -5.74
N VAL A 193 2.10 23.53 -5.29
CA VAL A 193 2.89 24.37 -4.38
C VAL A 193 4.34 24.56 -4.85
N LYS A 194 4.62 24.34 -6.14
CA LYS A 194 6.00 24.42 -6.72
C LYS A 194 6.72 25.73 -6.40
N ASP A 195 5.97 26.83 -6.29
CA ASP A 195 6.50 28.18 -6.10
C ASP A 195 6.40 28.67 -4.65
N ILE A 196 5.99 27.81 -3.71
CA ILE A 196 5.80 28.16 -2.29
C ILE A 196 6.91 27.50 -1.47
N GLU A 197 7.83 28.30 -0.92
CA GLU A 197 8.82 27.80 0.06
C GLU A 197 8.12 27.29 1.31
N SER A 198 8.40 26.03 1.68
CA SER A 198 7.86 25.44 2.91
C SER A 198 8.51 26.08 4.13
N THR A 199 7.76 26.91 4.86
CA THR A 199 8.21 27.57 6.10
C THR A 199 8.01 26.69 7.34
N GLY A 200 7.40 25.51 7.21
CA GLY A 200 7.08 24.62 8.33
C GLY A 200 5.86 25.04 9.16
N GLU A 201 5.19 26.15 8.82
CA GLU A 201 3.97 26.63 9.50
C GLU A 201 2.85 26.86 8.48
N GLY A 202 1.73 26.13 8.63
CA GLY A 202 0.54 26.28 7.79
C GLY A 202 -0.67 26.65 8.64
N ARG A 203 -1.37 27.74 8.28
CA ARG A 203 -2.67 28.09 8.87
C ARG A 203 -3.76 27.85 7.83
N PHE A 204 -4.62 26.87 8.08
CA PHE A 204 -5.78 26.61 7.22
C PHE A 204 -7.04 27.14 7.90
N LYS A 205 -7.89 27.80 7.12
CA LYS A 205 -9.24 28.18 7.54
C LYS A 205 -10.22 27.29 6.79
N LEU A 206 -10.76 26.30 7.49
CA LEU A 206 -11.84 25.48 6.95
C LEU A 206 -13.12 26.31 6.98
N MET A 207 -13.70 26.57 5.80
CA MET A 207 -15.02 27.19 5.68
C MET A 207 -15.99 26.11 5.24
N SER A 208 -16.92 25.76 6.12
CA SER A 208 -18.04 24.89 5.76
C SER A 208 -18.93 25.58 4.72
N ALA A 209 -19.54 24.81 3.81
CA ALA A 209 -20.61 25.29 2.93
C ALA A 209 -21.83 25.86 3.69
N LEU A 210 -21.89 25.66 5.02
CA LEU A 210 -22.89 26.21 5.94
C LEU A 210 -22.45 27.51 6.65
N GLY A 211 -21.25 28.02 6.36
CA GLY A 211 -20.78 29.33 6.86
C GLY A 211 -20.09 29.33 8.21
N ASP A 212 -20.02 28.19 8.91
CA ASP A 212 -19.28 28.07 10.16
C ASP A 212 -17.80 27.75 9.89
N SER A 213 -16.90 28.55 10.47
CA SER A 213 -15.46 28.33 10.41
C SER A 213 -14.94 27.88 11.78
N GLU A 214 -14.37 26.69 11.85
CA GLU A 214 -13.53 26.30 12.98
C GLU A 214 -12.06 26.64 12.68
N VAL A 215 -11.40 27.29 13.64
CA VAL A 215 -9.96 27.53 13.60
C VAL A 215 -9.30 26.38 14.36
N ALA A 216 -8.61 25.50 13.65
CA ALA A 216 -7.78 24.50 14.30
C ALA A 216 -6.60 25.20 15.01
N PRO A 217 -6.28 24.85 16.28
CA PRO A 217 -5.10 25.38 16.95
C PRO A 217 -3.82 24.91 16.23
N PRO A 218 -2.70 25.64 16.41
CA PRO A 218 -1.42 25.30 15.80
C PRO A 218 -0.87 23.95 16.24
#